data_AF-A0A2D6EFP8-F1
#
_entry.id   AF-A0A2D6EFP8-F1
#
_cell.length_a   1.000
_cell.length_b   1.000
_cell.length_c   1.000
_cell.angle_alpha   90.00
_cell.angle_beta   90.00
_cell.angle_gamma   90.00
#
_symmetry.space_group_name_H-M   'P 1'
#
loop_
_entity.id
_entity.type
_entity.pdbx_description
1 polymer ?
#
loop_
_entity_poly.entity_id
_entity_poly.type
_entity_poly.pdbx_seq_one_letter_code
_entity_poly.pdbx_strand_id
1 'polypeptide(L)'
;MVSAVTALTLMRLQESNNPRHGVQLTEMFITDMDGQLREEGVGDLMVGKHMGKLVAALGGRITAYREGLDSGDPAVLEDAVRRNVTLLEAAGPAAAARRLRGLWADLAGTPMDRLLEGDIER
;
A
#
# COMPACT_ATOMS: atom_id res chain seq x y z
N MET A 1 -3.00 7.07 -3.29
CA MET A 1 -3.53 6.91 -1.91
C MET A 1 -3.93 5.46 -1.64
N VAL A 2 -4.81 4.85 -2.45
CA VAL A 2 -5.21 3.43 -2.28
C VAL A 2 -4.00 2.48 -2.21
N SER A 3 -3.08 2.55 -3.17
CA SER A 3 -1.88 1.68 -3.19
C SER A 3 -0.99 1.77 -1.94
N ALA A 4 -0.96 2.91 -1.26
CA ALA A 4 -0.19 3.07 -0.03
C ALA A 4 -0.87 2.38 1.16
N VAL A 5 -2.20 2.52 1.25
CA VAL A 5 -3.01 1.82 2.26
C VAL A 5 -2.95 0.30 2.01
N THR A 6 -3.16 -0.14 0.77
CA THR A 6 -3.05 -1.55 0.38
C THR A 6 -1.69 -2.13 0.75
N ALA A 7 -0.59 -1.40 0.52
CA ALA A 7 0.75 -1.86 0.91
C ALA A 7 0.86 -2.10 2.43
N LEU A 8 0.40 -1.16 3.26
CA LEU A 8 0.42 -1.31 4.72
C LEU A 8 -0.50 -2.44 5.20
N THR A 9 -1.70 -2.57 4.63
CA THR A 9 -2.61 -3.66 4.96
C THR A 9 -2.02 -5.01 4.56
N LEU A 10 -1.39 -5.12 3.38
CA LEU A 10 -0.69 -6.34 2.97
C LEU A 10 0.48 -6.68 3.90
N MET A 11 1.25 -5.68 4.34
CA MET A 11 2.31 -5.87 5.35
C MET A 11 1.74 -6.47 6.64
N ARG A 12 0.58 -5.99 7.10
CA ARG A 12 -0.10 -6.50 8.29
C ARG A 12 -0.65 -7.91 8.08
N LEU A 13 -1.27 -8.19 6.94
CA LEU A 13 -1.82 -9.52 6.61
C LEU A 13 -0.74 -10.59 6.44
N GLN A 14 0.50 -10.21 6.09
CA GLN A 14 1.66 -11.12 6.06
C GLN A 14 1.99 -11.71 7.45
N GLU A 15 1.56 -11.07 8.53
CA GLU A 15 1.72 -11.59 9.90
C GLU A 15 0.61 -12.57 10.28
N SER A 16 -0.42 -12.75 9.42
CA SER A 16 -1.48 -13.71 9.66
C SER A 16 -1.00 -15.15 9.42
N ASN A 17 -1.62 -16.09 10.12
CA ASN A 17 -1.34 -17.51 10.05
C ASN A 17 -1.81 -18.13 8.71
N ASN A 18 -2.52 -17.36 7.88
CA ASN A 18 -3.11 -17.81 6.64
C ASN A 18 -2.70 -16.87 5.49
N PRO A 19 -1.77 -17.29 4.62
CA PRO A 19 -1.30 -16.44 3.53
C PRO A 19 -2.41 -16.06 2.53
N ARG A 20 -3.53 -16.81 2.52
CA ARG A 20 -4.68 -16.52 1.66
C ARG A 20 -5.26 -15.13 1.89
N HIS A 21 -5.18 -14.57 3.10
CA HIS A 21 -5.72 -13.22 3.35
C HIS A 21 -5.00 -12.15 2.53
N GLY A 22 -3.67 -12.19 2.46
CA GLY A 22 -2.88 -11.28 1.62
C GLY A 22 -3.11 -11.51 0.12
N VAL A 23 -3.27 -12.77 -0.30
CA VAL A 23 -3.60 -13.12 -1.69
C VAL A 23 -4.94 -12.51 -2.11
N GLN A 24 -5.99 -12.69 -1.31
CA GLN A 24 -7.34 -12.17 -1.62
C GLN A 24 -7.34 -10.65 -1.77
N LEU A 25 -6.66 -9.92 -0.88
CA LEU A 25 -6.56 -8.46 -0.99
C LEU A 25 -5.75 -8.05 -2.24
N THR A 26 -4.73 -8.82 -2.60
CA THR A 26 -3.92 -8.56 -3.80
C THR A 26 -4.74 -8.81 -5.07
N GLU A 27 -5.53 -9.88 -5.12
CA GLU A 27 -6.45 -10.18 -6.22
C GLU A 27 -7.49 -9.07 -6.39
N MET A 28 -8.11 -8.61 -5.29
CA MET A 28 -9.04 -7.48 -5.33
C MET A 28 -8.39 -6.20 -5.87
N PHE A 29 -7.17 -5.90 -5.43
CA PHE A 29 -6.41 -4.76 -5.96
C PHE A 29 -6.14 -4.90 -7.45
N ILE A 30 -5.72 -6.09 -7.92
CA ILE A 30 -5.47 -6.35 -9.34
C ILE A 30 -6.75 -6.20 -10.17
N THR A 31 -7.88 -6.72 -9.70
CA THR A 31 -9.17 -6.60 -10.39
C THR A 31 -9.60 -5.15 -10.53
N ASP A 32 -9.46 -4.34 -9.47
CA ASP A 32 -9.76 -2.90 -9.51
C ASP A 32 -8.85 -2.17 -10.51
N MET A 33 -7.54 -2.44 -10.48
CA MET A 33 -6.58 -1.83 -11.39
C MET A 33 -6.79 -2.23 -12.86
N ASP A 34 -7.19 -3.48 -13.14
CA ASP A 34 -7.48 -3.92 -14.52
C ASP A 34 -8.66 -3.16 -15.10
N GLY A 35 -9.74 -2.98 -14.31
CA GLY A 35 -10.89 -2.17 -14.67
C GLY A 35 -10.50 -0.73 -14.98
N GLN A 36 -9.75 -0.08 -14.08
CA GLN A 36 -9.31 1.30 -14.26
C GLN A 36 -8.42 1.49 -15.49
N LEU A 37 -7.47 0.58 -15.75
CA LEU A 37 -6.63 0.66 -16.95
C LEU A 37 -7.46 0.60 -18.24
N ARG A 38 -8.48 -0.25 -18.28
CA ARG A 38 -9.37 -0.39 -19.43
C ARG A 38 -10.26 0.83 -19.62
N GLU A 39 -10.75 1.41 -18.52
CA GLU A 39 -11.50 2.67 -18.53
C GLU A 39 -10.66 3.86 -19.02
N GLU A 40 -9.36 3.86 -18.71
CA GLU A 40 -8.38 4.82 -19.23
C GLU A 40 -8.01 4.57 -20.71
N GLY A 41 -8.59 3.55 -21.36
CA GLY A 41 -8.40 3.23 -22.76
C GLY A 41 -7.16 2.36 -23.06
N VAL A 42 -6.56 1.73 -22.06
CA VAL A 42 -5.48 0.76 -22.28
C VAL A 42 -6.05 -0.51 -22.93
N GLY A 43 -5.65 -0.76 -24.18
CA GLY A 43 -6.07 -1.93 -24.94
C GLY A 43 -5.48 -3.25 -24.41
N ASP A 44 -6.14 -4.36 -24.77
CA ASP A 44 -5.79 -5.72 -24.32
C ASP A 44 -4.33 -6.13 -24.54
N LEU A 45 -3.70 -5.65 -25.62
CA LEU A 45 -2.30 -5.95 -25.91
C LEU A 45 -1.32 -5.33 -24.91
N MET A 46 -1.72 -4.22 -24.27
CA MET A 46 -0.86 -3.46 -23.36
C MET A 46 -1.22 -3.68 -21.89
N VAL A 47 -2.44 -4.11 -21.57
CA VAL A 47 -2.93 -4.24 -20.18
C VAL A 47 -2.00 -5.06 -19.30
N GLY A 48 -1.50 -6.20 -19.79
CA GLY A 48 -0.57 -7.05 -19.04
C GLY A 48 0.74 -6.35 -18.68
N LYS A 49 1.27 -5.51 -19.58
CA LYS A 49 2.50 -4.73 -19.32
C LYS A 49 2.25 -3.65 -18.27
N HIS A 50 1.11 -2.98 -18.32
CA HIS A 50 0.72 -1.98 -17.32
C HIS A 50 0.47 -2.63 -15.96
N MET A 51 -0.24 -3.76 -15.93
CA MET A 51 -0.48 -4.53 -14.72
C MET A 51 0.83 -5.00 -14.07
N GLY A 52 1.78 -5.53 -14.85
CA GLY A 52 3.09 -5.92 -14.34
C GLY A 52 3.85 -4.77 -13.68
N LYS A 53 3.78 -3.56 -14.25
CA LYS A 53 4.36 -2.35 -13.64
C LYS A 53 3.64 -1.96 -12.34
N LEU A 54 2.32 -2.05 -12.29
CA LEU A 54 1.54 -1.73 -11.09
C LEU A 54 1.86 -2.68 -9.93
N VAL A 55 1.90 -3.99 -10.20
CA VAL A 55 2.26 -5.01 -9.20
C VAL A 55 3.70 -4.82 -8.72
N ALA A 56 4.65 -4.56 -9.63
CA ALA A 56 6.04 -4.25 -9.26
C ALA A 56 6.13 -3.00 -8.38
N ALA A 57 5.38 -1.95 -8.71
CA ALA A 57 5.34 -0.72 -7.93
C ALA A 57 4.65 -0.91 -6.56
N LEU A 58 3.66 -1.80 -6.44
CA LEU A 58 3.07 -2.17 -5.15
C LEU A 58 4.08 -2.91 -4.28
N GLY A 59 4.80 -3.89 -4.84
CA GLY A 59 5.88 -4.60 -4.15
C GLY A 59 6.99 -3.67 -3.67
N GLY A 60 7.42 -2.73 -4.51
CA GLY A 60 8.41 -1.72 -4.13
C GLY A 60 7.96 -0.82 -2.98
N ARG A 61 6.67 -0.46 -2.93
CA ARG A 61 6.08 0.29 -1.80
C ARG A 61 6.11 -0.50 -0.51
N ILE A 62 5.73 -1.78 -0.56
CA ILE A 62 5.76 -2.67 0.62
C ILE A 62 7.16 -2.68 1.23
N THR A 63 8.21 -2.88 0.41
CA THR A 63 9.59 -2.88 0.90
C THR A 63 10.00 -1.52 1.48
N ALA A 64 9.76 -0.43 0.75
CA ALA A 64 10.19 0.91 1.17
C ALA A 64 9.48 1.40 2.45
N TYR A 65 8.19 1.08 2.60
CA TYR A 65 7.44 1.46 3.79
C TYR A 65 7.82 0.60 5.00
N ARG A 66 8.06 -0.71 4.80
CA ARG A 66 8.58 -1.57 5.87
C ARG A 66 9.91 -1.04 6.40
N GLU A 67 10.86 -0.76 5.52
CA GLU A 67 12.15 -0.16 5.89
C GLU A 67 11.97 1.17 6.62
N GLY A 68 11.14 2.08 6.09
CA GLY A 68 10.88 3.37 6.72
C GLY A 68 10.21 3.29 8.09
N LEU A 69 9.34 2.30 8.31
CA LEU A 69 8.65 2.07 9.59
C LEU A 69 9.57 1.40 10.61
N ASP A 70 10.41 0.46 10.18
CA ASP A 70 11.30 -0.31 11.06
C ASP A 70 12.58 0.46 11.44
N SER A 71 13.02 1.43 10.61
CA SER A 71 14.29 2.14 10.80
C SER A 71 14.38 3.00 12.07
N GLY A 72 13.26 3.46 12.61
CA GLY A 72 13.20 4.46 13.69
C GLY A 72 13.62 5.88 13.28
N ASP A 73 14.16 6.09 12.07
CA ASP A 73 14.50 7.40 11.51
C ASP A 73 13.33 7.94 10.66
N PRO A 74 12.70 9.07 11.06
CA PRO A 74 11.63 9.67 10.27
C PRO A 74 12.00 9.99 8.82
N ALA A 75 13.27 10.29 8.54
CA ALA A 75 13.72 10.67 7.20
C ALA A 75 13.57 9.53 6.18
N VAL A 76 13.71 8.27 6.60
CA VAL A 76 13.61 7.10 5.71
C VAL A 76 12.18 6.94 5.19
N LEU A 77 11.18 7.03 6.08
CA LEU A 77 9.78 6.98 5.67
C LEU A 77 9.38 8.21 4.85
N GLU A 78 9.92 9.39 5.17
CA GLU A 78 9.69 10.60 4.39
C GLU A 78 10.23 10.50 2.96
N ASP A 79 11.42 9.91 2.77
CA ASP A 79 11.98 9.66 1.45
C ASP A 79 11.19 8.60 0.68
N ALA A 80 10.75 7.53 1.36
CA ALA A 80 9.86 6.53 0.78
C ALA A 80 8.55 7.17 0.29
N VAL A 81 7.95 8.08 1.07
CA VAL A 81 6.77 8.85 0.67
C VAL A 81 7.06 9.74 -0.54
N ARG A 82 8.17 10.48 -0.52
CA ARG A 82 8.57 11.38 -1.61
C ARG A 82 8.66 10.65 -2.95
N ARG A 83 9.18 9.41 -2.95
CA ARG A 83 9.31 8.58 -4.16
C ARG A 83 8.00 7.96 -4.64
N ASN A 84 7.02 7.77 -3.75
CA ASN A 84 5.84 6.95 -4.03
C ASN A 84 4.51 7.71 -4.06
N VAL A 85 4.49 8.95 -3.58
CA VAL A 85 3.30 9.80 -3.49
C VAL A 85 3.54 11.08 -4.27
N THR A 86 2.64 11.39 -5.20
CA THR A 86 2.61 12.69 -5.87
C THR A 86 2.15 13.74 -4.86
N LEU A 87 3.04 14.66 -4.52
CA LEU A 87 2.77 15.78 -3.62
C LEU A 87 2.56 17.07 -4.43
N LEU A 88 1.87 18.04 -3.84
CA LEU A 88 1.83 19.41 -4.38
C LEU A 88 3.22 20.03 -4.30
N GLU A 89 3.58 20.94 -5.21
CA GLU A 89 4.94 21.50 -5.32
C GLU A 89 5.50 22.07 -4.01
N ALA A 90 4.65 22.72 -3.20
CA ALA A 90 5.06 23.32 -1.93
C ALA A 90 4.92 22.37 -0.72
N ALA A 91 4.42 21.13 -0.91
CA ALA A 91 4.18 20.19 0.18
C ALA A 91 5.39 19.25 0.40
N GLY A 92 5.86 19.18 1.64
CA GLY A 92 6.85 18.19 2.07
C GLY A 92 6.23 16.82 2.38
N PRO A 93 7.01 15.73 2.36
CA PRO A 93 6.51 14.37 2.62
C PRO A 93 6.14 14.13 4.09
N ALA A 94 6.64 14.95 5.02
CA ALA A 94 6.50 14.77 6.47
C ALA A 94 5.06 14.55 6.94
N ALA A 95 4.09 15.30 6.41
CA ALA A 95 2.69 15.15 6.80
C ALA A 95 2.11 13.80 6.36
N ALA A 96 2.40 13.37 5.14
CA ALA A 96 1.96 12.08 4.62
C ALA A 96 2.68 10.91 5.31
N ALA A 97 3.98 11.03 5.57
CA ALA A 97 4.75 10.05 6.33
C ALA A 97 4.20 9.86 7.75
N ARG A 98 3.85 10.96 8.43
CA ARG A 98 3.20 10.91 9.75
C ARG A 98 1.85 10.20 9.70
N ARG A 99 1.04 10.46 8.67
CA ARG A 99 -0.25 9.78 8.48
C ARG A 99 -0.08 8.29 8.18
N LEU A 100 0.90 7.90 7.37
CA LEU A 100 1.18 6.48 7.12
C LEU A 100 1.68 5.77 8.38
N ARG A 101 2.53 6.42 9.20
CA ARG A 101 2.96 5.86 10.48
C ARG A 101 1.80 5.68 11.46
N GLY A 102 0.89 6.66 11.55
CA GLY A 102 -0.32 6.54 12.36
C GLY A 102 -1.18 5.37 11.91
N LEU A 103 -1.49 5.29 10.61
CA LEU A 103 -2.26 4.19 10.04
C LEU A 103 -1.60 2.83 10.30
N TRP A 104 -0.27 2.74 10.19
CA TRP A 104 0.45 1.51 10.52
C TRP A 104 0.29 1.13 12.00
N ALA A 105 0.36 2.10 12.91
CA ALA A 105 0.15 1.85 14.33
C ALA A 105 -1.28 1.33 14.61
N ASP A 106 -2.29 1.90 13.97
CA ASP A 106 -3.68 1.46 14.09
C ASP A 106 -3.85 0.02 13.56
N LEU A 107 -3.30 -0.28 12.38
CA LEU A 107 -3.33 -1.62 11.78
C LEU A 107 -2.58 -2.66 12.63
N ALA A 108 -1.40 -2.31 13.15
CA ALA A 108 -0.57 -3.18 13.97
C ALA A 108 -1.20 -3.43 15.36
N GLY A 109 -1.89 -2.43 15.92
CA GLY A 109 -2.61 -2.53 17.18
C GLY A 109 -3.93 -3.30 17.07
N THR A 110 -4.52 -3.38 15.88
CA THR A 110 -5.79 -4.09 15.66
C THR A 110 -5.58 -5.61 15.65
N PRO A 111 -6.30 -6.38 16.50
CA PRO A 111 -6.29 -7.84 16.46
C PRO A 111 -6.63 -8.39 15.06
N MET A 112 -5.98 -9.47 14.65
CA MET A 112 -6.08 -9.98 13.26
C MET A 112 -7.51 -10.40 12.89
N ASP A 113 -8.25 -11.00 13.82
CA ASP A 113 -9.67 -11.34 13.66
C ASP A 113 -10.53 -10.09 13.39
N ARG A 114 -10.39 -9.03 14.19
CA ARG A 114 -11.09 -7.76 13.97
C ARG A 114 -10.71 -7.10 12.65
N LEU A 115 -9.41 -7.13 12.30
CA LEU A 115 -8.93 -6.60 11.03
C LEU A 115 -9.55 -7.31 9.83
N LEU A 116 -9.68 -8.65 9.89
CA LEU A 116 -10.30 -9.45 8.83
C LEU A 116 -11.81 -9.22 8.70
N GLU A 117 -12.47 -8.85 9.80
CA GLU A 117 -13.87 -8.42 9.83
C GLU A 117 -14.05 -6.96 9.34
N GLY A 118 -12.95 -6.24 9.11
CA GLY A 118 -12.97 -4.83 8.69
C GLY A 118 -13.20 -3.84 9.83
N ASP A 119 -13.11 -4.29 11.08
CA ASP A 119 -13.25 -3.46 12.28
C ASP A 119 -11.88 -2.86 12.66
N ILE A 120 -11.61 -1.67 12.11
CA ILE A 120 -10.36 -0.92 12.31
C ILE A 120 -10.68 0.36 13.08
N GLU A 121 -10.05 0.55 14.24
CA GLU A 121 -10.19 1.76 15.05
C GLU A 121 -9.70 2.99 14.27
N ARG A 122 -10.43 4.11 14.35
CA ARG A 122 -10.16 5.37 13.62
C ARG A 122 -10.21 6.57 14.55
#